data_AF-A0A371NGE4-F1
#
_entry.id   AF-A0A371NGE4-F1
#
_cell.length_a   1.000
_cell.length_b   1.000
_cell.length_c   1.000
_cell.angle_alpha   90.00
_cell.angle_beta   90.00
_cell.angle_gamma   90.00
#
_symmetry.space_group_name_H-M   'P 1'
#
loop_
_entity.id
_entity.type
_entity.pdbx_description
1 polymer ?
#
loop_
_entity_poly.entity_id
_entity_poly.type
_entity_poly.pdbx_seq_one_letter_code
_entity_poly.pdbx_strand_id
1 'polypeptide(L)'
;MIYSDYSIVFDRTGFPLIQLDSWDHSIGLFPVSKYQFERFLVDDEGSDYTDEWYRGVLELNPRRSWRNPGDRVWELFITGLDLDVIEDFLGYLGPEYRLPTLDEWKALLELSEGIAEVSPALKMICNGRSPEPVLHWLEAGLCPLMREGIFERIHGIENRVAGKPFHGLLPNTWAPEELKEVKMDMVQGMIGFRVVRG
;
A
#
# COMPACT_ATOMS: atom_id res chain seq x y z
N MET A 1 -2.34 22.68 -1.62
CA MET A 1 -2.60 23.24 -0.27
C MET A 1 -3.67 22.42 0.45
N ILE A 2 -3.24 21.56 1.38
CA ILE A 2 -4.13 20.92 2.36
C ILE A 2 -4.59 22.03 3.32
N TYR A 3 -5.84 22.46 3.19
CA TYR A 3 -6.47 23.47 4.07
C TYR A 3 -7.15 22.85 5.31
N SER A 4 -7.00 21.54 5.50
CA SER A 4 -7.64 20.76 6.55
C SER A 4 -6.60 20.32 7.57
N ASP A 5 -6.93 20.42 8.86
CA ASP A 5 -6.16 19.72 9.89
C ASP A 5 -6.20 18.22 9.56
N TYR A 6 -5.02 17.60 9.58
CA TYR A 6 -4.85 16.17 9.36
C TYR A 6 -4.11 15.57 10.55
N SER A 7 -4.37 14.30 10.80
CA SER A 7 -3.63 13.52 11.80
C SER A 7 -3.02 12.28 11.17
N ILE A 8 -1.95 11.78 11.79
CA ILE A 8 -1.29 10.54 11.40
C ILE A 8 -1.48 9.53 12.52
N VAL A 9 -2.15 8.44 12.17
CA VAL A 9 -2.25 7.23 13.00
C VAL A 9 -1.36 6.15 12.40
N PHE A 10 -1.14 5.08 13.15
CA PHE A 10 -0.24 4.01 12.75
C PHE A 10 -0.94 2.67 12.90
N ASP A 11 -0.72 1.76 11.95
CA ASP A 11 -1.15 0.38 12.11
C ASP A 11 -0.29 -0.38 13.14
N ARG A 12 -0.68 -1.63 13.41
CA ARG A 12 0.05 -2.56 14.29
C ARG A 12 1.54 -2.73 13.92
N THR A 13 1.90 -2.49 12.66
CA THR A 13 3.27 -2.61 12.14
C THR A 13 4.04 -1.27 12.12
N GLY A 14 3.42 -0.19 12.58
CA GLY A 14 4.02 1.15 12.62
C GLY A 14 3.97 1.90 11.28
N PHE A 15 3.15 1.46 10.32
CA PHE A 15 2.97 2.16 9.05
C PHE A 15 1.94 3.27 9.18
N PRO A 16 2.20 4.46 8.61
CA PRO A 16 1.34 5.62 8.79
C PRO A 16 0.09 5.56 7.90
N LEU A 17 -1.04 5.92 8.52
CA LEU A 17 -2.29 6.23 7.84
C LEU A 17 -2.61 7.71 8.08
N ILE A 18 -3.12 8.37 7.05
CA ILE A 18 -3.59 9.75 7.12
C ILE A 18 -5.09 9.80 7.37
N GLN A 19 -5.50 10.67 8.29
CA GLN A 19 -6.90 11.01 8.53
C GLN A 19 -7.07 12.51 8.38
N LEU A 20 -8.04 12.91 7.56
CA LEU A 20 -8.52 14.29 7.52
C LEU A 20 -9.68 14.44 8.49
N ASP A 21 -9.86 15.63 9.07
CA ASP A 21 -11.02 15.91 9.94
C ASP A 21 -12.38 15.70 9.23
N SER A 22 -12.40 15.81 7.90
CA SER A 22 -13.58 15.55 7.07
C SER A 22 -13.82 14.06 6.79
N TRP A 23 -12.90 13.18 7.18
CA TRP A 23 -13.00 11.74 7.00
C TRP A 23 -13.27 11.06 8.34
N ASP A 24 -14.21 10.12 8.32
CA ASP A 24 -14.50 9.20 9.43
C ASP A 24 -13.55 8.00 9.47
N HIS A 25 -12.57 7.96 8.57
CA HIS A 25 -11.64 6.86 8.38
C HIS A 25 -10.20 7.37 8.19
N SER A 26 -9.23 6.47 8.34
CA SER A 26 -7.81 6.70 8.03
C SER A 26 -7.36 5.84 6.85
N ILE A 27 -6.59 6.39 5.92
CA ILE A 27 -6.09 5.65 4.73
C ILE A 27 -4.57 5.48 4.83
N GLY A 28 -4.08 4.26 4.60
CA GLY A 28 -2.65 3.96 4.51
C GLY A 28 -1.94 4.81 3.46
N LEU A 29 -0.82 5.42 3.84
CA LEU A 29 -0.02 6.25 2.94
C LEU A 29 0.74 5.43 1.89
N PHE A 30 1.00 4.15 2.16
CA PHE A 30 1.69 3.24 1.25
C PHE A 30 0.78 2.05 0.91
N PRO A 31 0.96 1.42 -0.26
CA PRO A 31 0.52 0.04 -0.44
C PRO A 31 1.18 -0.85 0.62
N VAL A 32 0.54 -1.98 0.95
CA VAL A 32 1.08 -2.93 1.92
C VAL A 32 2.43 -3.42 1.42
N SER A 33 3.45 -3.28 2.25
CA SER A 33 4.81 -3.67 1.91
C SER A 33 5.08 -5.13 2.25
N LYS A 34 6.08 -5.73 1.57
CA LYS A 34 6.61 -7.04 1.97
C LYS A 34 7.12 -7.03 3.40
N TYR A 35 7.67 -5.90 3.87
CA TYR A 35 8.09 -5.75 5.26
C TYR A 35 6.92 -5.86 6.25
N GLN A 36 5.78 -5.21 5.97
CA GLN A 36 4.57 -5.33 6.79
C GLN A 36 4.05 -6.76 6.77
N PHE A 37 3.96 -7.35 5.58
CA PHE A 37 3.42 -8.68 5.40
C PHE A 37 4.29 -9.76 6.08
N GLU A 38 5.62 -9.62 6.02
CA GLU A 38 6.55 -10.53 6.70
C GLU A 38 6.49 -10.41 8.24
N ARG A 39 5.94 -9.32 8.79
CA ARG A 39 5.65 -9.24 10.23
C ARG A 39 4.43 -10.09 10.59
N PHE A 40 3.42 -10.10 9.73
CA PHE A 40 2.26 -10.99 9.86
C PHE A 40 2.67 -12.46 9.77
N LEU A 41 3.49 -12.84 8.79
CA LEU A 41 3.90 -14.24 8.58
C LEU A 41 4.69 -14.87 9.74
N VAL A 42 5.30 -14.06 10.61
CA VAL A 42 6.05 -14.56 11.77
C VAL A 42 5.30 -14.43 13.09
N ASP A 43 4.08 -13.89 13.06
CA ASP A 43 3.18 -13.86 14.21
C ASP A 43 2.29 -15.12 14.20
N ASP A 44 1.62 -15.40 15.31
CA ASP A 44 0.80 -16.61 15.45
C ASP A 44 -0.35 -16.63 14.42
N GLU A 45 -0.94 -15.47 14.11
CA GLU A 45 -2.00 -15.32 13.11
C GLU A 45 -1.54 -15.63 11.68
N GLY A 46 -0.24 -15.61 11.40
CA GLY A 46 0.33 -15.95 10.09
C GLY A 46 0.81 -17.40 9.97
N SER A 47 0.67 -18.22 11.02
CA SER A 47 1.28 -19.56 11.11
C SER A 47 0.75 -20.58 10.09
N ASP A 48 -0.41 -20.33 9.49
CA ASP A 48 -0.98 -21.16 8.42
C ASP A 48 -0.23 -20.99 7.08
N TYR A 49 0.59 -19.95 6.94
CA TYR A 49 1.32 -19.62 5.72
C TYR A 49 2.75 -20.14 5.77
N THR A 50 3.05 -21.14 4.94
CA THR A 50 4.38 -21.76 4.91
C THR A 50 5.41 -20.94 4.14
N ASP A 51 6.69 -21.16 4.44
CA ASP A 51 7.82 -20.63 3.66
C ASP A 51 7.74 -20.99 2.17
N GLU A 52 7.25 -22.19 1.85
CA GLU A 52 7.10 -22.66 0.47
C GLU A 52 6.01 -21.89 -0.27
N TRP A 53 4.86 -21.69 0.38
CA TRP A 53 3.79 -20.84 -0.16
C TRP A 53 4.30 -19.41 -0.41
N TYR A 54 5.00 -18.83 0.55
CA TYR A 54 5.49 -17.46 0.40
C TYR A 54 6.55 -17.33 -0.69
N ARG A 55 7.38 -18.37 -0.93
CA ARG A 55 8.28 -18.40 -2.09
C ARG A 55 7.51 -18.32 -3.41
N GLY A 56 6.37 -19.01 -3.53
CA GLY A 56 5.50 -18.91 -4.71
C GLY A 56 4.97 -17.49 -4.93
N VAL A 57 4.58 -16.79 -3.87
CA VAL A 57 4.20 -15.36 -3.96
C VAL A 57 5.37 -14.51 -4.46
N LEU A 58 6.59 -14.77 -3.97
CA LEU A 58 7.80 -14.04 -4.36
C LEU A 58 8.29 -14.34 -5.77
N GLU A 59 7.87 -15.44 -6.41
CA GLU A 59 8.16 -15.69 -7.83
C GLU A 59 7.45 -14.67 -8.74
N LEU A 60 6.28 -14.17 -8.33
CA LEU A 60 5.53 -13.17 -9.08
C LEU A 60 6.13 -11.76 -8.94
N ASN A 61 6.64 -11.43 -7.76
CA ASN A 61 7.23 -10.13 -7.46
C ASN A 61 8.37 -10.29 -6.42
N PRO A 62 9.62 -10.45 -6.88
CA PRO A 62 10.75 -10.77 -6.01
C PRO A 62 11.00 -9.78 -4.88
N ARG A 63 11.73 -10.22 -3.86
CA ARG A 63 12.21 -9.33 -2.80
C ARG A 63 13.23 -8.33 -3.35
N ARG A 64 13.13 -7.09 -2.86
CA ARG A 64 14.12 -6.04 -3.05
C ARG A 64 14.53 -5.44 -1.72
N SER A 65 15.80 -5.00 -1.64
CA SER A 65 16.28 -4.29 -0.46
C SER A 65 15.57 -2.95 -0.32
N TRP A 66 14.91 -2.73 0.81
CA TRP A 66 14.24 -1.46 1.11
C TRP A 66 15.20 -0.28 1.23
N ARG A 67 16.50 -0.52 1.49
CA ARG A 67 17.55 0.51 1.58
C ARG A 67 18.01 1.02 0.22
N ASN A 68 17.82 0.22 -0.82
CA ASN A 68 18.25 0.58 -2.17
C ASN A 68 17.41 -0.21 -3.20
N PRO A 69 16.18 0.24 -3.47
CA PRO A 69 15.32 -0.43 -4.44
C PRO A 69 15.77 -0.22 -5.89
N GLY A 70 16.63 0.76 -6.16
CA GLY A 70 16.98 1.17 -7.52
C GLY A 70 15.74 1.64 -8.28
N ASP A 71 15.60 1.18 -9.52
CA ASP A 71 14.45 1.45 -10.39
C ASP A 71 13.24 0.56 -10.11
N ARG A 72 13.38 -0.49 -9.28
CA ARG A 72 12.33 -1.49 -9.03
C ARG A 72 11.61 -1.28 -7.70
N VAL A 73 11.09 -0.09 -7.51
CA VAL A 73 10.37 0.31 -6.28
C VAL A 73 9.15 -0.58 -6.02
N TRP A 74 8.47 -1.10 -7.05
CA TRP A 74 7.32 -2.00 -6.90
C TRP A 74 7.65 -3.32 -6.19
N GLU A 75 8.91 -3.76 -6.22
CA GLU A 75 9.36 -4.99 -5.54
C GLU A 75 9.40 -4.83 -4.01
N LEU A 76 9.18 -3.62 -3.48
CA LEU A 76 9.00 -3.36 -2.05
C LEU A 76 7.61 -3.75 -1.53
N PHE A 77 6.61 -3.75 -2.41
CA PHE A 77 5.21 -3.97 -2.06
C PHE A 77 4.80 -5.43 -2.22
N ILE A 78 3.88 -5.90 -1.37
CA ILE A 78 3.31 -7.23 -1.52
C ILE A 78 2.28 -7.18 -2.65
N THR A 79 2.34 -8.16 -3.54
CA THR A 79 1.44 -8.28 -4.69
C THR A 79 1.11 -9.74 -4.94
N GLY A 80 0.06 -9.97 -5.73
CA GLY A 80 -0.32 -11.31 -6.18
C GLY A 80 -1.01 -12.18 -5.14
N LEU A 81 -1.41 -11.61 -4.01
CA LEU A 81 -2.18 -12.32 -3.00
C LEU A 81 -3.62 -12.54 -3.44
N ASP A 82 -4.16 -13.69 -3.04
CA ASP A 82 -5.59 -13.99 -3.09
C ASP A 82 -6.36 -13.20 -2.03
N LEU A 83 -7.67 -13.09 -2.20
CA LEU A 83 -8.51 -12.21 -1.36
C LEU A 83 -8.60 -12.69 0.09
N ASP A 84 -8.70 -14.00 0.30
CA ASP A 84 -8.70 -14.64 1.62
C ASP A 84 -7.43 -14.31 2.41
N VAL A 85 -6.27 -14.38 1.77
CA VAL A 85 -4.99 -14.01 2.40
C VAL A 85 -4.92 -12.53 2.76
N ILE A 86 -5.50 -11.67 1.91
CA ILE A 86 -5.62 -10.24 2.20
C ILE A 86 -6.54 -10.01 3.39
N GLU A 87 -7.67 -10.72 3.48
CA GLU A 87 -8.61 -10.64 4.59
C GLU A 87 -7.97 -11.08 5.91
N ASP A 88 -7.19 -12.17 5.92
CA ASP A 88 -6.44 -12.61 7.09
C ASP A 88 -5.43 -11.56 7.56
N PHE A 89 -4.68 -10.96 6.62
CA PHE A 89 -3.74 -9.89 6.95
C PHE A 89 -4.46 -8.65 7.51
N LEU A 90 -5.61 -8.27 6.95
CA LEU A 90 -6.42 -7.17 7.47
C LEU A 90 -6.93 -7.47 8.88
N GLY A 91 -7.39 -8.70 9.13
CA GLY A 91 -7.79 -9.17 10.46
C GLY A 91 -6.65 -9.11 11.48
N TYR A 92 -5.42 -9.44 11.08
CA TYR A 92 -4.21 -9.29 11.89
C TYR A 92 -3.93 -7.84 12.30
N LEU A 93 -4.19 -6.87 11.41
CA LEU A 93 -4.06 -5.45 11.73
C LEU A 93 -5.14 -4.97 12.71
N GLY A 94 -6.36 -5.52 12.61
CA GLY A 94 -7.47 -5.28 13.51
C GLY A 94 -8.84 -5.37 12.81
N PRO A 95 -9.94 -5.55 13.56
CA PRO A 95 -11.27 -5.75 12.99
C PRO A 95 -11.82 -4.56 12.19
N GLU A 96 -11.29 -3.36 12.39
CA GLU A 96 -11.67 -2.15 11.67
C GLU A 96 -10.93 -1.94 10.33
N TYR A 97 -9.95 -2.80 10.01
CA TYR A 97 -9.16 -2.68 8.80
C TYR A 97 -9.84 -3.36 7.60
N ARG A 98 -9.82 -2.67 6.46
CA ARG A 98 -10.40 -3.14 5.20
C ARG A 98 -9.65 -2.61 3.99
N LEU A 99 -9.99 -3.14 2.81
CA LEU A 99 -9.63 -2.52 1.54
C LEU A 99 -10.32 -1.15 1.38
N PRO A 100 -9.70 -0.20 0.66
CA PRO A 100 -10.34 1.06 0.32
C PRO A 100 -11.52 0.83 -0.64
N THR A 101 -12.56 1.64 -0.50
CA THR A 101 -13.53 1.87 -1.58
C THR A 101 -12.89 2.70 -2.68
N LEU A 102 -13.53 2.77 -3.86
CA LEU A 102 -13.02 3.58 -4.96
C LEU A 102 -12.95 5.07 -4.61
N ASP A 103 -13.95 5.56 -3.87
CA ASP A 103 -14.05 6.98 -3.54
C ASP A 103 -12.97 7.39 -2.53
N GLU A 104 -12.69 6.56 -1.53
CA GLU A 104 -11.58 6.77 -0.59
C GLU A 104 -10.23 6.73 -1.30
N TRP A 105 -10.05 5.77 -2.22
CA TRP A 105 -8.84 5.67 -3.02
C TRP A 105 -8.62 6.95 -3.86
N LYS A 106 -9.68 7.45 -4.51
CA LYS A 106 -9.64 8.69 -5.29
C LYS A 106 -9.42 9.92 -4.41
N ALA A 107 -10.01 9.97 -3.23
CA ALA A 107 -9.79 11.05 -2.27
C ALA A 107 -8.31 11.15 -1.87
N LEU A 108 -7.64 10.01 -1.66
CA LEU A 108 -6.19 9.99 -1.41
C LEU A 108 -5.38 10.40 -2.66
N LEU A 109 -5.82 10.04 -3.88
CA LEU A 109 -5.18 10.47 -5.12
C LEU A 109 -5.23 12.01 -5.26
N GLU A 110 -6.37 12.63 -4.98
CA GLU A 110 -6.52 14.08 -4.97
C GLU A 110 -5.61 14.73 -3.92
N LEU A 111 -5.54 14.15 -2.72
CA LEU A 111 -4.67 14.61 -1.64
C LEU A 111 -3.17 14.42 -1.92
N SER A 112 -2.81 13.50 -2.81
CA SER A 112 -1.41 13.10 -3.05
C SER A 112 -0.49 14.26 -3.47
N GLU A 113 -1.02 15.27 -4.17
CA GLU A 113 -0.26 16.47 -4.53
C GLU A 113 0.14 17.28 -3.29
N GLY A 114 -0.77 17.41 -2.32
CA GLY A 114 -0.53 18.11 -1.07
C GLY A 114 0.35 17.32 -0.09
N ILE A 115 0.29 15.99 -0.12
CA ILE A 115 1.12 15.13 0.74
C ILE A 115 2.62 15.35 0.46
N ALA A 116 3.00 15.56 -0.81
CA ALA A 116 4.38 15.87 -1.18
C ALA A 116 4.90 17.15 -0.50
N GLU A 117 4.04 18.17 -0.36
CA GLU A 117 4.37 19.46 0.27
C GLU A 117 4.62 19.30 1.79
N VAL A 118 3.94 18.35 2.44
CA VAL A 118 4.04 18.12 3.90
C VAL A 118 4.97 16.96 4.28
N SER A 119 5.69 16.37 3.32
CA SER A 119 6.60 15.24 3.54
C SER A 119 7.62 15.46 4.68
N PRO A 120 8.24 16.66 4.86
CA PRO A 120 9.13 16.90 5.99
C PRO A 120 8.44 16.76 7.36
N ALA A 121 7.19 17.23 7.47
CA ALA A 121 6.41 17.10 8.70
C ALA A 121 6.00 15.65 8.94
N LEU A 122 5.60 14.93 7.89
CA LEU A 122 5.32 13.48 7.98
C LEU A 122 6.53 12.70 8.49
N LYS A 123 7.74 13.00 8.01
CA LYS A 123 8.98 12.38 8.50
C LYS A 123 9.18 12.64 10.00
N MET A 124 8.96 13.86 10.47
CA MET A 124 9.06 14.20 11.90
C MET A 124 8.05 13.42 12.74
N ILE A 125 6.80 13.30 12.28
CA ILE A 125 5.74 12.55 12.98
C ILE A 125 6.04 11.05 13.02
N CYS A 126 6.59 10.49 11.93
CA CYS A 126 6.92 9.08 11.82
C CYS A 126 8.21 8.70 12.58
N ASN A 127 9.11 9.66 12.82
CA ASN A 127 10.38 9.40 13.48
C ASN A 127 10.19 8.82 14.90
N GLY A 128 10.77 7.65 15.16
CA GLY A 128 10.61 6.93 16.43
C GLY A 128 9.27 6.19 16.60
N ARG A 129 8.36 6.27 15.62
CA ARG A 129 7.06 5.57 15.63
C ARG A 129 6.91 4.57 14.48
N SER A 130 7.59 4.82 13.37
CA SER A 130 7.60 3.94 12.21
C SER A 130 8.89 3.14 12.09
N PRO A 131 8.85 1.96 11.43
CA PRO A 131 10.04 1.18 11.18
C PRO A 131 10.94 1.87 10.14
N GLU A 132 12.23 1.53 10.16
CA GLU A 132 13.27 2.10 9.27
C GLU A 132 12.90 2.14 7.78
N PRO A 133 12.26 1.10 7.17
CA PRO A 133 11.85 1.17 5.77
C PRO A 133 10.93 2.36 5.48
N VAL A 134 9.95 2.63 6.34
CA VAL A 134 9.02 3.75 6.16
C VAL A 134 9.74 5.09 6.19
N LEU A 135 10.65 5.29 7.16
CA LEU A 135 11.43 6.52 7.27
C LEU A 135 12.28 6.75 6.02
N HIS A 136 12.90 5.68 5.52
CA HIS A 136 13.69 5.71 4.31
C HIS A 136 12.86 6.03 3.06
N TRP A 137 11.65 5.46 2.95
CA TRP A 137 10.76 5.68 1.81
C TRP A 137 10.13 7.08 1.81
N LEU A 138 9.80 7.63 2.98
CA LEU A 138 9.39 9.03 3.10
C LEU A 138 10.50 9.98 2.63
N GLU A 139 11.74 9.71 3.03
CA GLU A 139 12.90 10.49 2.60
C GLU A 139 13.18 10.38 1.09
N ALA A 140 12.93 9.21 0.51
CA ALA A 140 13.04 8.97 -0.92
C ALA A 140 11.83 9.51 -1.74
N GLY A 141 10.83 10.13 -1.09
CA GLY A 141 9.65 10.66 -1.78
C GLY A 141 8.70 9.58 -2.32
N LEU A 142 8.76 8.36 -1.77
CA LEU A 142 7.95 7.22 -2.20
C LEU A 142 6.57 7.21 -1.52
N CYS A 143 6.00 8.37 -1.22
CA CYS A 143 4.72 8.52 -0.53
C CYS A 143 3.88 9.58 -1.25
N PRO A 144 2.59 9.33 -1.57
CA PRO A 144 1.79 8.14 -1.24
C PRO A 144 1.67 7.09 -2.36
N LEU A 145 2.44 7.22 -3.44
CA LEU A 145 2.45 6.32 -4.62
C LEU A 145 1.10 6.17 -5.34
N MET A 146 0.31 7.25 -5.38
CA MET A 146 -1.01 7.24 -6.02
C MET A 146 -0.95 7.51 -7.53
N ARG A 147 -0.02 8.37 -7.97
CA ARG A 147 0.11 8.79 -9.39
C ARG A 147 0.90 7.81 -10.24
N GLU A 148 1.86 7.15 -9.62
CA GLU A 148 2.64 6.06 -10.20
C GLU A 148 3.07 5.14 -9.05
N GLY A 149 2.73 3.85 -9.16
CA GLY A 149 2.82 2.90 -8.08
C GLY A 149 2.60 1.46 -8.57
N ILE A 150 1.70 0.73 -7.93
CA ILE A 150 1.24 -0.59 -8.37
C ILE A 150 -0.25 -0.54 -8.70
N PHE A 151 -0.80 -1.63 -9.21
CA PHE A 151 -2.24 -1.79 -9.19
C PHE A 151 -2.72 -2.10 -7.78
N GLU A 152 -3.92 -1.62 -7.45
CA GLU A 152 -4.50 -1.84 -6.13
C GLU A 152 -5.91 -2.42 -6.22
N ARG A 153 -6.17 -3.42 -5.38
CA ARG A 153 -7.51 -3.96 -5.17
C ARG A 153 -8.41 -2.93 -4.48
N ILE A 154 -9.67 -2.89 -4.91
CA ILE A 154 -10.72 -2.03 -4.36
C ILE A 154 -11.82 -2.90 -3.75
N HIS A 155 -12.30 -2.51 -2.58
CA HIS A 155 -13.37 -3.20 -1.87
C HIS A 155 -14.63 -3.34 -2.73
N GLY A 156 -15.21 -4.55 -2.79
CA GLY A 156 -16.45 -4.83 -3.50
C GLY A 156 -16.36 -4.80 -5.03
N ILE A 157 -15.15 -4.68 -5.61
CA ILE A 157 -14.96 -4.67 -7.06
C ILE A 157 -14.09 -5.85 -7.47
N GLU A 158 -14.72 -6.83 -8.11
CA GLU A 158 -14.05 -7.99 -8.70
C GLU A 158 -13.51 -7.65 -10.10
N ASN A 159 -12.37 -8.25 -10.47
CA ASN A 159 -11.73 -8.17 -11.81
C ASN A 159 -11.33 -6.77 -12.31
N ARG A 160 -11.39 -5.74 -11.46
CA ARG A 160 -10.91 -4.40 -11.77
C ARG A 160 -9.97 -3.88 -10.70
N VAL A 161 -9.06 -3.01 -11.10
CA VAL A 161 -8.03 -2.42 -10.25
C VAL A 161 -7.92 -0.92 -10.44
N ALA A 162 -7.52 -0.23 -9.38
CA ALA A 162 -7.17 1.20 -9.42
C ALA A 162 -5.66 1.40 -9.54
N GLY A 163 -5.24 2.63 -9.83
CA GLY A 163 -3.83 3.02 -9.86
C GLY A 163 -3.18 2.89 -11.23
N LYS A 164 -1.94 3.38 -11.30
CA LYS A 164 -1.09 3.36 -12.49
C LYS A 164 0.22 2.67 -12.12
N PRO A 165 0.48 1.44 -12.63
CA PRO A 165 1.75 0.77 -12.39
C PRO A 165 2.94 1.60 -12.89
N PHE A 166 4.07 1.50 -12.19
CA PHE A 166 5.34 2.06 -12.63
C PHE A 166 5.64 1.69 -14.09
N HIS A 167 6.11 2.65 -14.87
CA HIS A 167 6.42 2.42 -16.29
C HIS A 167 7.45 1.29 -16.50
N GLY A 168 8.41 1.16 -15.56
CA GLY A 168 9.40 0.08 -15.57
C GLY A 168 8.82 -1.32 -15.27
N LEU A 169 7.65 -1.38 -14.60
CA LEU A 169 6.91 -2.62 -14.34
C LEU A 169 6.02 -2.99 -15.52
N LEU A 170 5.27 -2.01 -16.03
CA LEU A 170 4.38 -2.17 -17.17
C LEU A 170 4.36 -0.87 -17.99
N PRO A 171 4.93 -0.84 -19.20
CA PRO A 171 4.85 0.33 -20.07
C PRO A 171 3.39 0.66 -20.40
N ASN A 172 2.89 1.80 -19.92
CA ASN A 172 1.50 2.21 -20.07
C ASN A 172 1.36 3.75 -20.10
N THR A 173 0.19 4.22 -20.56
CA THR A 173 -0.21 5.64 -20.56
C THR A 173 -1.48 5.87 -19.74
N TRP A 174 -1.78 4.99 -18.78
CA TRP A 174 -3.04 5.03 -18.06
C TRP A 174 -3.10 6.19 -17.07
N ALA A 175 -4.31 6.71 -16.88
CA ALA A 175 -4.62 7.69 -15.86
C ALA A 175 -4.91 6.96 -14.53
N PRO A 176 -4.29 7.34 -13.39
CA PRO A 176 -4.42 6.61 -12.12
C PRO A 176 -5.87 6.48 -11.62
N GLU A 177 -6.71 7.48 -11.87
CA GLU A 177 -8.12 7.59 -11.43
C GLU A 177 -9.11 6.66 -12.17
N GLU A 178 -8.74 6.15 -13.34
CA GLU A 178 -9.58 5.25 -14.12
C GLU A 178 -9.52 3.83 -13.53
N LEU A 179 -10.65 3.13 -13.45
CA LEU A 179 -10.65 1.72 -13.08
C LEU A 179 -10.37 0.86 -14.31
N LYS A 180 -9.38 -0.03 -14.21
CA LYS A 180 -8.93 -0.89 -15.31
C LYS A 180 -9.50 -2.28 -15.15
N GLU A 181 -10.11 -2.81 -16.20
CA GLU A 181 -10.39 -4.23 -16.32
C GLU A 181 -9.10 -4.94 -16.70
N VAL A 182 -8.72 -5.96 -15.92
CA VAL A 182 -7.46 -6.67 -16.11
C VAL A 182 -7.70 -8.17 -16.10
N LYS A 183 -6.97 -8.87 -16.97
CA LYS A 183 -6.89 -10.33 -16.91
C LYS A 183 -5.97 -10.69 -15.74
N MET A 184 -6.55 -11.16 -14.64
CA MET A 184 -5.86 -11.35 -13.36
C MET A 184 -4.60 -12.21 -13.51
N ASP A 185 -4.67 -13.29 -14.28
CA ASP A 185 -3.54 -14.17 -14.61
C ASP A 185 -2.33 -13.46 -15.24
N MET A 186 -2.56 -12.38 -15.99
CA MET A 186 -1.50 -11.64 -16.67
C MET A 186 -0.82 -10.58 -15.79
N VAL A 187 -1.52 -10.08 -14.76
CA VAL A 187 -1.06 -8.93 -13.95
C VAL A 187 -1.03 -9.20 -12.46
N GLN A 188 -1.29 -10.44 -12.01
CA GLN A 188 -1.36 -10.81 -10.59
C GLN A 188 -0.16 -10.29 -9.80
N GLY A 189 1.06 -10.49 -10.31
CA GLY A 189 2.30 -10.01 -9.69
C GLY A 189 2.45 -8.48 -9.58
N MET A 190 1.53 -7.72 -10.18
CA MET A 190 1.49 -6.25 -10.15
C MET A 190 0.36 -5.70 -9.28
N ILE A 191 -0.55 -6.56 -8.80
CA ILE A 191 -1.72 -6.16 -8.01
C ILE A 191 -1.38 -6.34 -6.53
N GLY A 192 -1.27 -5.23 -5.81
CA GLY A 192 -1.26 -5.20 -4.36
C GLY A 192 -2.54 -4.57 -3.83
N PHE A 193 -2.41 -3.96 -2.66
CA PHE A 193 -3.51 -3.28 -1.99
C PHE A 193 -2.96 -2.29 -0.98
N ARG A 194 -3.82 -1.37 -0.55
CA ARG A 194 -3.60 -0.54 0.64
C ARG A 194 -4.73 -0.79 1.63
N VAL A 195 -4.57 -0.22 2.82
CA VAL A 195 -5.50 -0.43 3.92
C VAL A 195 -6.23 0.85 4.27
N VAL A 196 -7.48 0.71 4.70
CA VAL A 196 -8.28 1.74 5.35
C VAL A 196 -8.67 1.23 6.73
N ARG A 197 -8.64 2.13 7.71
CA ARG A 197 -9.14 1.91 9.07
C ARG A 197 -10.41 2.74 9.26
N GLY A 198 -11.54 2.08 9.47
CA GLY A 198 -12.83 2.73 9.74
C GLY A 198 -13.07 3.07 11.20
#